data_AF-A0A921ZF70-F1
#
_entry.id   AF-A0A921ZF70-F1
#
_cell.length_a   1.000
_cell.length_b   1.000
_cell.length_c   1.000
_cell.angle_alpha   90.00
_cell.angle_beta   90.00
_cell.angle_gamma   90.00
#
_symmetry.space_group_name_H-M   'P 1'
#
loop_
_entity.id
_entity.type
_entity.pdbx_description
1 polymer ?
#
loop_
_entity_poly.entity_id
_entity_poly.type
_entity_poly.pdbx_seq_one_letter_code
_entity_poly.pdbx_strand_id
1 'polypeptide(L)'
;MFKIHKIKLKYTAVKNINFIGPITVVVHCKMFTWLCVLFLFDAGHGQLWPKGVVHYAINTKDYDLHSQDVIMSTLSEIQKEICIKFFQIPLHHNSSVEQKILYINNHDKRKTCPPDNYYFNNSVVDMTVGYKCLNQKDITRIVVDMLKASITKAVLTINSNDLIRKFQAMDEDPNRPTLLTPKDRNFINAHYHSECGTLSQRPTIDARRFSGPLQMTIDNEAFYKNKLWPMGIVMYGVENSLHLRPYHTALKYAMTTIELSTCIVFQEIRDTVLKPKNLLWFASEGEETPELGFKEGNQTISLISMTTGAPGHTAHTLNLLLRALGVPMMSNRHDRDNYITVNWKNVQEGKERYLEKLPEAAWLCDQDSGHVPYSFESATHAPANFMCGDCSLTAHTVHPVQDHLWQRTLSMGHRTDLAPCDIETLNILYNKHCQDRYMAKN
;
A
#
# COMPACT_ATOMS: atom_id res chain seq x y z
N MET A 1 -24.30 -48.31 34.53
CA MET A 1 -25.75 -48.42 34.26
C MET A 1 -26.36 -47.02 34.34
N PHE A 2 -26.25 -46.21 33.28
CA PHE A 2 -26.80 -44.85 33.25
C PHE A 2 -28.14 -44.86 32.49
N LYS A 3 -29.20 -44.44 33.18
CA LYS A 3 -30.59 -44.45 32.70
C LYS A 3 -30.92 -43.10 32.05
N ILE A 4 -31.27 -43.15 30.77
CA ILE A 4 -31.81 -42.04 29.95
C ILE A 4 -33.23 -41.73 30.42
N HIS A 5 -33.61 -40.45 30.54
CA HIS A 5 -35.01 -40.02 30.63
C HIS A 5 -35.39 -39.14 29.44
N LYS A 6 -36.30 -39.67 28.61
CA LYS A 6 -37.02 -38.96 27.54
C LYS A 6 -38.14 -38.11 28.14
N ILE A 7 -38.28 -36.86 27.71
CA ILE A 7 -39.51 -36.07 27.93
C ILE A 7 -40.22 -35.89 26.59
N LYS A 8 -41.49 -36.31 26.56
CA LYS A 8 -42.43 -36.24 25.42
C LYS A 8 -43.12 -34.88 25.38
N LEU A 9 -43.15 -34.26 24.20
CA LEU A 9 -44.07 -33.18 23.85
C LEU A 9 -45.49 -33.75 23.64
N LYS A 10 -46.51 -33.05 24.17
CA LYS A 10 -47.92 -33.24 23.83
C LYS A 10 -48.50 -31.91 23.33
N TYR A 11 -49.01 -31.94 22.11
CA TYR A 11 -49.90 -30.93 21.53
C TYR A 11 -51.35 -31.27 21.88
N THR A 12 -52.19 -30.25 22.11
CA THR A 12 -53.66 -30.36 22.00
C THR A 12 -54.24 -29.04 21.50
N ALA A 13 -55.27 -29.15 20.67
CA ALA A 13 -55.75 -28.15 19.71
C ALA A 13 -57.11 -27.51 20.10
N VAL A 14 -57.22 -26.19 19.80
CA VAL A 14 -58.29 -25.44 19.09
C VAL A 14 -59.79 -25.69 19.40
N LYS A 15 -60.56 -24.62 19.70
CA LYS A 15 -61.68 -24.06 18.87
C LYS A 15 -62.40 -22.81 19.43
N ASN A 16 -62.46 -21.78 18.57
CA ASN A 16 -63.50 -20.76 18.21
C ASN A 16 -64.45 -20.10 19.22
N ILE A 17 -64.64 -18.77 19.04
CA ILE A 17 -65.93 -18.04 18.83
C ILE A 17 -65.65 -16.68 18.13
N ASN A 18 -66.50 -16.32 17.15
CA ASN A 18 -66.53 -15.06 16.37
C ASN A 18 -67.55 -14.06 16.96
N PHE A 19 -67.36 -12.72 16.80
CA PHE A 19 -68.13 -11.84 15.87
C PHE A 19 -68.06 -10.30 16.18
N ILE A 20 -67.99 -9.50 15.10
CA ILE A 20 -68.51 -8.11 14.82
C ILE A 20 -67.69 -6.85 15.18
N GLY A 21 -67.22 -6.13 14.13
CA GLY A 21 -67.59 -4.72 13.83
C GLY A 21 -66.66 -3.54 14.23
N PRO A 22 -66.37 -2.52 13.38
CA PRO A 22 -65.34 -1.48 13.59
C PRO A 22 -65.88 -0.02 13.76
N ILE A 23 -65.01 0.97 14.11
CA ILE A 23 -64.90 2.38 13.57
C ILE A 23 -64.43 3.48 14.59
N THR A 24 -63.42 4.29 14.14
CA THR A 24 -62.93 5.68 14.51
C THR A 24 -62.49 6.04 15.94
N VAL A 25 -61.21 6.39 16.21
CA VAL A 25 -60.41 7.63 15.94
C VAL A 25 -60.83 8.87 16.77
N VAL A 26 -59.98 9.30 17.73
CA VAL A 26 -59.78 10.72 18.10
C VAL A 26 -58.30 10.94 18.50
N VAL A 27 -57.73 12.03 17.97
CA VAL A 27 -56.35 12.52 18.07
C VAL A 27 -56.28 13.69 19.07
N HIS A 28 -55.22 13.80 19.88
CA HIS A 28 -54.41 14.99 20.24
C HIS A 28 -53.81 14.84 21.66
N CYS A 29 -52.51 14.88 21.94
CA CYS A 29 -51.36 15.74 21.58
C CYS A 29 -51.07 16.83 22.64
N LYS A 30 -49.80 16.84 23.10
CA LYS A 30 -49.09 17.79 24.02
C LYS A 30 -49.39 17.60 25.51
N MET A 31 -48.44 17.53 26.43
CA MET A 31 -47.15 18.22 26.57
C MET A 31 -46.34 17.43 27.62
N PHE A 32 -45.05 17.13 27.41
CA PHE A 32 -43.99 17.09 28.44
C PHE A 32 -42.67 16.62 27.79
N THR A 33 -42.06 17.55 27.07
CA THR A 33 -40.63 17.56 26.77
C THR A 33 -39.88 17.90 28.06
N TRP A 34 -38.63 17.41 28.17
CA TRP A 34 -37.65 17.62 29.25
C TRP A 34 -37.72 16.68 30.48
N LEU A 35 -37.17 15.47 30.35
CA LEU A 35 -36.36 14.73 31.34
C LEU A 35 -36.20 13.26 30.91
N CYS A 36 -35.36 12.99 29.90
CA CYS A 36 -34.75 11.67 29.66
C CYS A 36 -33.54 11.81 28.71
N VAL A 37 -32.72 12.84 28.95
CA VAL A 37 -31.33 12.88 28.52
C VAL A 37 -30.54 12.83 29.80
N LEU A 38 -29.92 11.67 30.06
CA LEU A 38 -28.81 11.37 30.99
C LEU A 38 -29.03 9.98 31.61
N PHE A 39 -27.96 9.18 31.60
CA PHE A 39 -27.78 7.81 32.09
C PHE A 39 -28.25 6.70 31.11
N LEU A 40 -27.42 5.87 30.49
CA LEU A 40 -25.98 5.59 30.60
C LEU A 40 -25.50 5.10 29.21
N PHE A 41 -24.64 5.90 28.57
CA PHE A 41 -23.63 5.39 27.65
C PHE A 41 -22.54 4.76 28.51
N ASP A 42 -22.47 3.44 28.54
CA ASP A 42 -21.22 2.69 28.78
C ASP A 42 -21.45 1.22 28.44
N ALA A 43 -21.47 0.93 27.14
CA ALA A 43 -21.31 -0.42 26.61
C ALA A 43 -20.00 -0.42 25.82
N GLY A 44 -18.93 -0.83 26.51
CA GLY A 44 -17.55 -0.82 26.01
C GLY A 44 -17.44 -1.47 24.63
N HIS A 45 -16.93 -0.70 23.67
CA HIS A 45 -16.59 -1.18 22.34
C HIS A 45 -15.44 -2.18 22.44
N GLY A 46 -15.59 -3.32 21.76
CA GLY A 46 -14.51 -4.27 21.58
C GLY A 46 -13.30 -3.63 20.91
N GLN A 47 -12.12 -3.79 21.51
CA GLN A 47 -10.98 -2.91 21.27
C GLN A 47 -9.90 -3.57 20.41
N LEU A 48 -10.30 -4.05 19.23
CA LEU A 48 -9.35 -4.50 18.20
C LEU A 48 -8.36 -3.38 17.86
N TRP A 49 -7.20 -3.75 17.30
CA TRP A 49 -6.29 -2.76 16.71
C TRP A 49 -7.00 -2.04 15.55
N PRO A 50 -7.22 -0.71 15.63
CA PRO A 50 -7.98 0.02 14.63
C PRO A 50 -7.37 -0.15 13.24
N LYS A 51 -8.22 -0.38 12.24
CA LYS A 51 -7.82 -0.64 10.85
C LYS A 51 -6.92 -1.89 10.70
N GLY A 52 -6.82 -2.76 11.71
CA GLY A 52 -5.91 -3.90 11.69
C GLY A 52 -4.44 -3.48 11.61
N VAL A 53 -4.12 -2.29 12.10
CA VAL A 53 -2.77 -1.72 12.11
C VAL A 53 -2.24 -1.65 13.53
N VAL A 54 -1.12 -2.33 13.77
CA VAL A 54 -0.38 -2.32 15.03
C VAL A 54 0.83 -1.42 14.90
N HIS A 55 0.74 -0.20 15.41
CA HIS A 55 1.90 0.67 15.56
C HIS A 55 2.71 0.17 16.76
N TYR A 56 3.99 -0.12 16.58
CA TYR A 56 4.84 -0.65 17.64
C TYR A 56 6.16 0.12 17.79
N ALA A 57 6.66 0.20 19.01
CA ALA A 57 7.99 0.71 19.30
C ALA A 57 8.77 -0.33 20.10
N ILE A 58 10.05 -0.51 19.78
CA ILE A 58 10.94 -1.39 20.53
C ILE A 58 11.84 -0.54 21.42
N ASN A 59 11.93 -0.89 22.70
CA ASN A 59 12.87 -0.25 23.60
C ASN A 59 14.31 -0.62 23.23
N THR A 60 15.04 0.34 22.66
CA THR A 60 16.43 0.17 22.24
C THR A 60 17.40 -0.03 23.40
N LYS A 61 16.99 0.25 24.65
CA LYS A 61 17.80 -0.01 25.84
C LYS A 61 17.74 -1.47 26.30
N ASP A 62 16.65 -2.16 25.99
CA ASP A 62 16.42 -3.52 26.46
C ASP A 62 16.92 -4.56 25.45
N TYR A 63 16.95 -4.21 24.17
CA TYR A 63 17.30 -5.10 23.05
C TYR A 63 18.41 -4.51 22.19
N ASP A 64 19.44 -5.30 21.91
CA ASP A 64 20.48 -4.94 20.94
C ASP A 64 19.96 -5.00 19.49
N LEU A 65 20.74 -4.51 18.53
CA LEU A 65 20.35 -4.44 17.12
C LEU A 65 19.96 -5.81 16.55
N HIS A 66 20.66 -6.88 16.96
CA HIS A 66 20.35 -8.23 16.52
C HIS A 66 19.00 -8.70 17.07
N SER A 67 18.74 -8.51 18.36
CA SER A 67 17.46 -8.88 18.98
C SER A 67 16.28 -8.10 18.38
N GLN A 68 16.49 -6.80 18.11
CA GLN A 68 15.50 -5.97 17.42
C GLN A 68 15.19 -6.53 16.02
N ASP A 69 16.20 -6.92 15.25
CA ASP A 69 16.03 -7.52 13.93
C ASP A 69 15.27 -8.85 13.98
N VAL A 70 15.57 -9.72 14.96
CA VAL A 70 14.83 -10.97 15.15
C VAL A 70 13.34 -10.70 15.45
N ILE A 71 13.03 -9.69 16.27
CA ILE A 71 11.65 -9.29 16.55
C ILE A 71 10.97 -8.75 15.29
N MET A 72 11.61 -7.81 14.60
CA MET A 72 11.08 -7.15 13.40
C MET A 72 10.86 -8.14 12.24
N SER A 73 11.84 -9.01 11.97
CA SER A 73 11.74 -10.06 10.95
C SER A 73 10.63 -11.06 11.29
N THR A 74 10.48 -11.44 12.56
CA THR A 74 9.38 -12.34 12.98
C THR A 74 8.01 -11.68 12.79
N LEU A 75 7.84 -10.42 13.19
CA LEU A 75 6.62 -9.66 12.91
C LEU A 75 6.36 -9.56 11.40
N SER A 76 7.42 -9.42 10.59
CA SER A 76 7.36 -9.39 9.14
C SER A 76 6.91 -10.72 8.52
N GLU A 77 7.29 -11.87 9.08
CA GLU A 77 6.79 -13.17 8.64
C GLU A 77 5.33 -13.40 9.07
N ILE A 78 4.95 -12.97 10.27
CA ILE A 78 3.57 -13.06 10.76
C ILE A 78 2.62 -12.25 9.85
N GLN A 79 2.99 -11.01 9.47
CA GLN A 79 2.19 -10.19 8.54
C GLN A 79 2.11 -10.75 7.11
N LYS A 80 2.78 -11.87 6.77
CA LYS A 80 2.58 -12.63 5.52
C LYS A 80 1.52 -13.73 5.67
N GLU A 81 1.14 -14.09 6.89
CA GLU A 81 0.14 -15.10 7.18
C GLU A 81 -1.20 -14.53 7.71
N ILE A 82 -1.18 -13.38 8.39
CA ILE A 82 -2.40 -12.67 8.86
C ILE A 82 -2.63 -11.26 8.29
N CYS A 83 -3.89 -10.87 8.20
CA CYS A 83 -4.36 -9.63 7.60
C CYS A 83 -3.89 -8.34 8.32
N ILE A 84 -3.37 -8.49 9.55
CA ILE A 84 -2.86 -7.41 10.41
C ILE A 84 -1.50 -6.93 9.93
N LYS A 85 -1.27 -5.61 10.03
CA LYS A 85 -0.01 -4.96 9.66
C LYS A 85 0.71 -4.39 10.87
N PHE A 86 2.02 -4.61 10.95
CA PHE A 86 2.87 -4.08 12.01
C PHE A 86 3.71 -2.93 11.47
N PHE A 87 3.61 -1.76 12.11
CA PHE A 87 4.32 -0.55 11.71
C PHE A 87 5.19 -0.06 12.86
N GLN A 88 6.50 0.06 12.62
CA GLN A 88 7.39 0.58 13.63
C GLN A 88 7.27 2.11 13.73
N ILE A 89 7.20 2.64 14.95
CA ILE A 89 7.22 4.08 15.23
C ILE A 89 8.43 4.44 16.12
N PRO A 90 8.98 5.66 15.99
CA PRO A 90 10.06 6.13 16.86
C PRO A 90 9.57 6.31 18.31
N LEU A 91 10.45 6.05 19.29
CA LEU A 91 10.17 6.09 20.74
C LEU A 91 9.64 7.44 21.26
N HIS A 92 9.86 8.53 20.53
CA HIS A 92 9.45 9.90 20.87
C HIS A 92 8.36 10.44 19.95
N HIS A 93 7.37 9.62 19.60
CA HIS A 93 6.26 10.06 18.77
C HIS A 93 5.24 10.86 19.62
N ASN A 94 5.23 12.18 19.46
CA ASN A 94 4.12 13.04 19.93
C ASN A 94 2.98 12.95 18.91
N SER A 95 2.10 11.97 19.05
CA SER A 95 0.87 11.92 18.27
C SER A 95 -0.16 12.88 18.85
N SER A 96 -0.58 13.89 18.07
CA SER A 96 -1.71 14.79 18.40
C SER A 96 -3.09 14.10 18.34
N VAL A 97 -3.14 12.76 18.39
CA VAL A 97 -4.35 11.94 18.36
C VAL A 97 -4.09 10.70 19.23
N GLU A 98 -5.10 10.25 19.96
CA GLU A 98 -5.14 9.06 20.83
C GLU A 98 -4.90 7.73 20.05
N GLN A 99 -3.71 7.54 19.48
CA GLN A 99 -3.36 6.32 18.77
C GLN A 99 -2.87 5.25 19.74
N LYS A 100 -3.40 4.02 19.61
CA LYS A 100 -2.96 2.88 20.40
C LYS A 100 -1.64 2.34 19.88
N ILE A 101 -0.69 2.09 20.78
CA ILE A 101 0.69 1.68 20.46
C ILE A 101 1.04 0.39 21.21
N LEU A 102 1.73 -0.52 20.54
CA LEU A 102 2.37 -1.70 21.13
C LEU A 102 3.80 -1.35 21.55
N TYR A 103 4.11 -1.39 22.84
CA TYR A 103 5.44 -1.10 23.35
C TYR A 103 6.18 -2.39 23.72
N ILE A 104 7.19 -2.75 22.92
CA ILE A 104 7.99 -3.96 23.09
C ILE A 104 9.18 -3.66 23.98
N ASN A 105 9.20 -4.22 25.18
CA ASN A 105 10.19 -3.90 26.21
C ASN A 105 10.60 -5.13 27.02
N ASN A 106 11.62 -5.01 27.84
CA ASN A 106 12.00 -5.99 28.86
C ASN A 106 12.64 -5.27 30.05
N HIS A 107 11.94 -4.27 30.61
CA HIS A 107 12.44 -3.45 31.71
C HIS A 107 12.86 -4.29 32.93
N ASP A 108 12.12 -5.38 33.18
CA ASP A 108 12.36 -6.33 34.28
C ASP A 108 13.53 -7.28 34.03
N LYS A 109 14.18 -7.20 32.84
CA LYS A 109 15.29 -8.08 32.42
C LYS A 109 14.95 -9.56 32.54
N ARG A 110 13.70 -9.92 32.21
CA ARG A 110 13.19 -11.29 32.25
C ARG A 110 13.98 -12.14 31.27
N LYS A 111 14.34 -13.36 31.70
CA LYS A 111 14.98 -14.35 30.84
C LYS A 111 13.94 -15.21 30.12
N THR A 112 12.84 -15.55 30.78
CA THR A 112 11.78 -16.44 30.27
C THR A 112 10.53 -15.63 29.88
N CYS A 113 9.64 -16.26 29.11
CA CYS A 113 8.41 -15.62 28.61
C CYS A 113 7.19 -16.45 29.00
N PRO A 114 6.75 -16.38 30.27
CA PRO A 114 5.46 -16.95 30.64
C PRO A 114 4.33 -16.28 29.84
N PRO A 115 3.14 -16.91 29.75
CA PRO A 115 1.97 -16.23 29.20
C PRO A 115 1.71 -14.93 29.97
N ASP A 116 1.68 -13.80 29.28
CA ASP A 116 1.41 -12.49 29.85
C ASP A 116 -0.06 -12.09 29.65
N ASN A 117 -0.57 -11.28 30.56
CA ASN A 117 -1.90 -10.67 30.45
C ASN A 117 -1.76 -9.29 29.79
N TYR A 118 -2.44 -9.09 28.67
CA TYR A 118 -2.40 -7.83 27.93
C TYR A 118 -3.57 -6.91 28.32
N TYR A 119 -3.25 -5.71 28.82
CA TYR A 119 -4.24 -4.71 29.21
C TYR A 119 -4.54 -3.75 28.06
N PHE A 120 -5.56 -4.06 27.28
CA PHE A 120 -5.94 -3.26 26.11
C PHE A 120 -6.66 -1.94 26.41
N ASN A 121 -7.00 -1.64 27.67
CA ASN A 121 -7.75 -0.42 28.00
C ASN A 121 -6.91 0.86 27.81
N ASN A 122 -5.60 0.73 27.88
CA ASN A 122 -4.67 1.85 27.78
C ASN A 122 -4.30 2.12 26.31
N SER A 123 -3.88 3.35 26.02
CA SER A 123 -3.32 3.72 24.73
C SER A 123 -1.97 3.03 24.46
N VAL A 124 -1.29 2.54 25.49
CA VAL A 124 -0.06 1.77 25.37
C VAL A 124 -0.31 0.35 25.85
N VAL A 125 0.00 -0.63 24.99
CA VAL A 125 -0.04 -2.05 25.30
C VAL A 125 1.39 -2.55 25.42
N ASP A 126 1.81 -2.94 26.63
CA ASP A 126 3.14 -3.50 26.85
C ASP A 126 3.22 -4.96 26.39
N MET A 127 4.29 -5.29 25.67
CA MET A 127 4.62 -6.66 25.28
C MET A 127 6.05 -6.97 25.68
N THR A 128 6.19 -7.88 26.66
CA THR A 128 7.50 -8.25 27.17
C THR A 128 8.08 -9.46 26.44
N VAL A 129 9.30 -9.35 25.91
CA VAL A 129 10.03 -10.47 25.31
C VAL A 129 11.30 -10.75 26.13
N GLY A 130 11.28 -11.85 26.86
CA GLY A 130 12.42 -12.30 27.65
C GLY A 130 13.61 -12.77 26.79
N TYR A 131 14.83 -12.63 27.32
CA TYR A 131 16.07 -12.85 26.55
C TYR A 131 16.24 -14.26 25.97
N LYS A 132 15.67 -15.30 26.59
CA LYS A 132 15.73 -16.68 26.06
C LYS A 132 14.68 -16.98 24.99
N CYS A 133 13.76 -16.06 24.75
CA CYS A 133 12.65 -16.22 23.82
C CYS A 133 12.84 -15.41 22.53
N LEU A 134 14.03 -14.83 22.33
CA LEU A 134 14.39 -14.09 21.12
C LEU A 134 14.66 -15.06 19.97
N ASN A 135 13.63 -15.81 19.60
CA ASN A 135 13.59 -16.70 18.46
C ASN A 135 12.20 -16.62 17.82
N GLN A 136 12.14 -16.96 16.54
CA GLN A 136 10.94 -16.79 15.72
C GLN A 136 9.70 -17.49 16.31
N LYS A 137 9.88 -18.68 16.89
CA LYS A 137 8.78 -19.49 17.45
C LYS A 137 8.16 -18.85 18.69
N ASP A 138 8.99 -18.43 19.64
CA ASP A 138 8.50 -17.86 20.89
C ASP A 138 7.93 -16.45 20.69
N ILE A 139 8.56 -15.62 19.84
CA ILE A 139 8.04 -14.31 19.48
C ILE A 139 6.67 -14.46 18.79
N THR A 140 6.52 -15.42 17.88
CA THR A 140 5.23 -15.71 17.24
C THR A 140 4.15 -16.06 18.26
N ARG A 141 4.47 -16.94 19.22
CA ARG A 141 3.53 -17.28 20.29
C ARG A 141 3.10 -16.03 21.07
N ILE A 142 4.05 -15.21 21.50
CA ILE A 142 3.79 -13.97 22.26
C ILE A 142 2.90 -13.01 21.45
N VAL A 143 3.18 -12.82 20.17
CA VAL A 143 2.38 -11.96 19.28
C VAL A 143 0.97 -12.50 19.10
N VAL A 144 0.80 -13.81 18.93
CA VAL A 144 -0.52 -14.44 18.83
C VAL A 144 -1.30 -14.28 20.14
N ASP A 145 -0.66 -14.45 21.29
CA ASP A 145 -1.28 -14.26 22.60
C ASP A 145 -1.75 -12.80 22.76
N MET A 146 -0.93 -11.83 22.37
CA MET A 146 -1.29 -10.40 22.33
C MET A 146 -2.49 -10.12 21.43
N LEU A 147 -2.47 -10.61 20.19
CA LEU A 147 -3.58 -10.40 19.25
C LEU A 147 -4.87 -11.07 19.73
N LYS A 148 -4.79 -12.28 20.29
CA LYS A 148 -5.95 -12.96 20.86
C LYS A 148 -6.53 -12.19 22.04
N ALA A 149 -5.68 -11.64 22.92
CA ALA A 149 -6.14 -10.85 24.05
C ALA A 149 -6.89 -9.57 23.64
N SER A 150 -6.58 -8.99 22.47
CA SER A 150 -7.38 -7.89 21.89
C SER A 150 -8.79 -8.32 21.47
N ILE A 151 -8.95 -9.60 21.09
CA ILE A 151 -10.22 -10.19 20.63
C ILE A 151 -11.06 -10.67 21.82
N THR A 152 -10.48 -11.41 22.77
CA THR A 152 -11.25 -11.99 23.89
C THR A 152 -11.85 -10.94 24.82
N LYS A 153 -11.29 -9.73 24.87
CA LYS A 153 -11.89 -8.60 25.60
C LYS A 153 -13.03 -7.90 24.83
N ALA A 154 -13.10 -8.11 23.51
CA ALA A 154 -14.18 -7.63 22.65
C ALA A 154 -15.42 -8.52 22.66
N VAL A 155 -15.30 -9.79 23.10
CA VAL A 155 -16.37 -10.78 23.08
C VAL A 155 -17.00 -10.94 24.46
N LEU A 156 -17.99 -10.09 24.78
CA LEU A 156 -19.11 -10.48 25.64
C LEU A 156 -20.37 -10.86 24.85
N THR A 157 -20.33 -10.77 23.52
CA THR A 157 -21.45 -11.15 22.67
C THR A 157 -20.93 -11.80 21.40
N ILE A 158 -21.08 -13.13 21.30
CA ILE A 158 -21.52 -13.91 20.13
C ILE A 158 -21.20 -15.40 20.37
N ASN A 159 -22.23 -16.24 20.21
CA ASN A 159 -22.23 -17.67 20.52
C ASN A 159 -21.28 -18.49 19.63
N SER A 160 -20.55 -19.40 20.29
CA SER A 160 -19.35 -20.09 19.83
C SER A 160 -19.51 -21.19 18.77
N ASN A 161 -20.66 -21.31 18.10
CA ASN A 161 -20.96 -22.48 17.26
C ASN A 161 -21.13 -22.22 15.75
N ASP A 162 -21.17 -20.97 15.29
CA ASP A 162 -21.51 -20.68 13.87
C ASP A 162 -20.30 -20.43 12.95
N LEU A 163 -19.08 -20.30 13.50
CA LEU A 163 -17.87 -20.02 12.71
C LEU A 163 -17.06 -21.28 12.31
N ILE A 164 -17.35 -22.43 12.92
CA ILE A 164 -16.60 -23.67 12.66
C ILE A 164 -17.09 -24.38 11.37
N ARG A 165 -18.22 -23.97 10.79
CA ARG A 165 -18.83 -24.66 9.65
C ARG A 165 -18.44 -24.15 8.26
N LYS A 166 -17.66 -23.06 8.13
CA LYS A 166 -17.32 -22.47 6.82
C LYS A 166 -15.87 -22.62 6.35
N PHE A 167 -14.99 -23.19 7.17
CA PHE A 167 -13.62 -23.48 6.75
C PHE A 167 -13.26 -24.89 7.20
N GLN A 168 -13.72 -25.87 6.42
CA GLN A 168 -13.08 -27.18 6.44
C GLN A 168 -11.64 -26.97 5.97
N ALA A 169 -10.69 -27.49 6.75
CA ALA A 169 -9.28 -27.49 6.41
C ALA A 169 -9.12 -28.09 5.00
N MET A 170 -8.72 -27.26 4.05
CA MET A 170 -8.25 -27.76 2.76
C MET A 170 -6.86 -28.37 3.01
N ASP A 171 -6.66 -29.59 2.53
CA ASP A 171 -5.40 -30.32 2.64
C ASP A 171 -4.23 -29.45 2.18
N GLU A 172 -3.28 -29.18 3.08
CA GLU A 172 -2.09 -28.37 2.83
C GLU A 172 -0.93 -29.22 2.28
N ASP A 173 -0.17 -28.63 1.36
CA ASP A 173 1.10 -29.12 0.85
C ASP A 173 2.13 -29.29 2.00
N PRO A 174 2.65 -30.51 2.24
CA PRO A 174 3.51 -30.82 3.38
C PRO A 174 4.88 -30.12 3.38
N ASN A 175 5.23 -29.36 2.32
CA ASN A 175 6.54 -28.73 2.17
C ASN A 175 6.59 -27.22 2.45
N ARG A 176 5.49 -26.57 2.88
CA ARG A 176 5.53 -25.13 3.20
C ARG A 176 5.75 -24.90 4.71
N PRO A 177 6.87 -24.30 5.15
CA PRO A 177 7.07 -23.96 6.55
C PRO A 177 6.14 -22.81 6.93
N THR A 178 5.04 -23.09 7.61
CA THR A 178 4.13 -22.06 8.15
C THR A 178 4.51 -21.72 9.58
N LEU A 179 4.66 -20.43 9.87
CA LEU A 179 5.02 -19.91 11.17
C LEU A 179 3.83 -19.94 12.16
N LEU A 180 2.61 -19.69 11.66
CA LEU A 180 1.37 -19.81 12.46
C LEU A 180 0.69 -21.16 12.25
N THR A 181 0.04 -21.65 13.30
CA THR A 181 -0.88 -22.79 13.15
C THR A 181 -2.10 -22.37 12.32
N PRO A 182 -2.67 -23.27 11.49
CA PRO A 182 -3.87 -22.96 10.71
C PRO A 182 -5.03 -22.45 11.59
N LYS A 183 -5.15 -22.99 12.81
CA LYS A 183 -6.15 -22.57 13.79
C LYS A 183 -5.95 -21.12 14.21
N ASP A 184 -4.73 -20.70 14.52
CA ASP A 184 -4.43 -19.33 14.96
C ASP A 184 -4.58 -18.33 13.81
N ARG A 185 -4.06 -18.69 12.63
CA ARG A 185 -4.19 -17.92 11.40
C ARG A 185 -5.66 -17.65 11.05
N ASN A 186 -6.48 -18.70 11.02
CA ASN A 186 -7.90 -18.58 10.70
C ASN A 186 -8.67 -17.82 11.77
N PHE A 187 -8.35 -18.05 13.06
CA PHE A 187 -8.96 -17.34 14.18
C PHE A 187 -8.71 -15.83 14.08
N ILE A 188 -7.45 -15.41 13.91
CA ILE A 188 -7.09 -13.99 13.85
C ILE A 188 -7.72 -13.33 12.62
N ASN A 189 -7.60 -13.93 11.44
CA ASN A 189 -8.13 -13.37 10.20
C ASN A 189 -9.65 -13.23 10.21
N ALA A 190 -10.37 -14.19 10.80
CA ALA A 190 -11.83 -14.11 10.90
C ALA A 190 -12.30 -12.95 11.79
N HIS A 191 -11.61 -12.70 12.90
CA HIS A 191 -12.00 -11.66 13.87
C HIS A 191 -11.53 -10.26 13.46
N TYR A 192 -10.39 -10.15 12.77
CA TYR A 192 -9.89 -8.89 12.25
C TYR A 192 -10.45 -8.52 10.86
N HIS A 193 -11.25 -9.39 10.24
CA HIS A 193 -11.70 -9.22 8.85
C HIS A 193 -12.36 -7.86 8.58
N SER A 194 -13.16 -7.31 9.51
CA SER A 194 -13.80 -6.00 9.35
C SER A 194 -12.81 -4.83 9.47
N GLU A 195 -11.78 -4.98 10.32
CA GLU A 195 -10.77 -3.95 10.58
C GLU A 195 -9.73 -3.89 9.45
N CYS A 196 -9.27 -5.06 9.02
CA CYS A 196 -8.25 -5.18 8.00
C CYS A 196 -8.86 -5.40 6.61
N GLY A 197 -10.18 -5.56 6.43
CA GLY A 197 -10.80 -5.97 5.15
C GLY A 197 -10.51 -5.03 3.97
N THR A 198 -10.42 -3.73 4.23
CA THR A 198 -10.00 -2.71 3.26
C THR A 198 -8.47 -2.62 3.08
N LEU A 199 -7.69 -3.02 4.09
CA LEU A 199 -6.22 -3.07 4.07
C LEU A 199 -5.65 -4.45 3.67
N SER A 200 -6.52 -5.46 3.56
CA SER A 200 -6.24 -6.87 3.30
C SER A 200 -6.73 -7.32 1.94
N GLN A 201 -6.89 -6.37 1.02
CA GLN A 201 -6.25 -6.59 -0.26
C GLN A 201 -4.73 -6.72 -0.02
N ARG A 202 -4.33 -7.84 0.57
CA ARG A 202 -3.09 -8.45 0.15
C ARG A 202 -3.34 -8.79 -1.32
N PRO A 203 -2.56 -8.23 -2.25
CA PRO A 203 -2.23 -9.07 -3.37
C PRO A 203 -1.56 -10.27 -2.72
N THR A 204 -2.21 -11.43 -2.76
CA THR A 204 -1.43 -12.65 -2.83
C THR A 204 -0.36 -12.34 -3.87
N ILE A 205 0.92 -12.37 -3.48
CA ILE A 205 1.99 -12.63 -4.43
C ILE A 205 1.78 -14.08 -4.86
N ASP A 206 0.68 -14.30 -5.57
CA ASP A 206 0.57 -15.31 -6.55
C ASP A 206 1.09 -14.59 -7.77
N ALA A 207 2.31 -14.94 -8.19
CA ALA A 207 2.79 -14.60 -9.53
C ALA A 207 1.80 -15.06 -10.64
N ARG A 208 0.75 -15.81 -10.25
CA ARG A 208 -0.39 -16.24 -11.07
C ARG A 208 -1.61 -15.30 -11.05
N ARG A 209 -1.70 -14.27 -10.18
CA ARG A 209 -2.82 -13.29 -10.21
C ARG A 209 -2.61 -12.13 -11.19
N PHE A 210 -1.40 -11.94 -11.69
CA PHE A 210 -1.12 -11.16 -12.91
C PHE A 210 -1.62 -11.88 -14.19
N SER A 211 -2.77 -12.56 -14.12
CA SER A 211 -3.32 -13.36 -15.22
C SER A 211 -4.62 -12.79 -15.79
N GLY A 212 -5.21 -11.77 -15.17
CA GLY A 212 -6.21 -10.93 -15.81
C GLY A 212 -5.51 -9.77 -16.51
N PRO A 213 -5.86 -9.43 -17.77
CA PRO A 213 -5.24 -8.28 -18.43
C PRO A 213 -5.56 -7.02 -17.63
N LEU A 214 -4.55 -6.24 -17.25
CA LEU A 214 -4.78 -4.89 -16.72
C LEU A 214 -5.60 -4.07 -17.74
N GLN A 215 -6.57 -3.30 -17.26
CA GLN A 215 -7.45 -2.52 -18.12
C GLN A 215 -7.67 -1.11 -17.56
N MET A 216 -8.01 -0.18 -18.45
CA MET A 216 -8.43 1.16 -18.06
C MET A 216 -9.91 1.12 -17.67
N THR A 217 -10.20 1.64 -16.48
CA THR A 217 -11.55 2.01 -16.06
C THR A 217 -11.96 3.37 -16.67
N ILE A 218 -13.23 3.75 -16.53
CA ILE A 218 -13.74 5.06 -16.98
C ILE A 218 -12.99 6.21 -16.28
N ASP A 219 -12.66 6.05 -15.00
CA ASP A 219 -11.92 7.06 -14.25
C ASP A 219 -10.46 7.16 -14.73
N ASN A 220 -9.84 6.03 -15.09
CA ASN A 220 -8.53 6.04 -15.73
C ASN A 220 -8.57 6.76 -17.07
N GLU A 221 -9.54 6.45 -17.93
CA GLU A 221 -9.72 7.13 -19.21
C GLU A 221 -9.88 8.64 -19.04
N ALA A 222 -10.68 9.07 -18.05
CA ALA A 222 -10.85 10.49 -17.73
C ALA A 222 -9.53 11.14 -17.26
N PHE A 223 -8.74 10.44 -16.44
CA PHE A 223 -7.43 10.93 -16.00
C PHE A 223 -6.43 11.05 -17.18
N TYR A 224 -6.41 10.09 -18.10
CA TYR A 224 -5.43 10.01 -19.18
C TYR A 224 -5.82 10.73 -20.48
N LYS A 225 -7.08 11.15 -20.64
CA LYS A 225 -7.67 11.70 -21.88
C LYS A 225 -6.77 12.66 -22.69
N ASN A 226 -6.02 13.53 -22.02
CA ASN A 226 -5.15 14.54 -22.64
C ASN A 226 -3.66 14.39 -22.27
N LYS A 227 -3.25 13.23 -21.73
CA LYS A 227 -1.89 12.99 -21.22
C LYS A 227 -1.07 12.03 -22.08
N LEU A 228 -1.65 11.41 -23.09
CA LEU A 228 -0.97 10.41 -23.91
C LEU A 228 -0.54 10.99 -25.25
N TRP A 229 0.64 10.59 -25.71
CA TRP A 229 1.15 11.02 -27.01
C TRP A 229 0.36 10.37 -28.15
N PRO A 230 -0.21 11.16 -29.08
CA PRO A 230 -0.93 10.63 -30.22
C PRO A 230 -0.06 9.65 -31.02
N MET A 231 -0.69 8.58 -31.51
CA MET A 231 -0.03 7.53 -32.31
C MET A 231 1.11 6.78 -31.56
N GLY A 232 1.30 7.04 -30.26
CA GLY A 232 2.46 6.53 -29.51
C GLY A 232 3.79 7.05 -30.07
N ILE A 233 3.80 8.24 -30.66
CA ILE A 233 4.98 8.88 -31.23
C ILE A 233 5.35 10.10 -30.38
N VAL A 234 6.52 10.06 -29.78
CA VAL A 234 7.11 11.19 -29.08
C VAL A 234 8.07 11.89 -30.03
N MET A 235 7.69 13.06 -30.52
CA MET A 235 8.60 13.91 -31.29
C MET A 235 9.56 14.61 -30.33
N TYR A 236 10.86 14.53 -30.61
CA TYR A 236 11.87 15.17 -29.80
C TYR A 236 12.95 15.84 -30.63
N GLY A 237 13.65 16.82 -30.05
CA GLY A 237 14.85 17.42 -30.61
C GLY A 237 15.90 17.58 -29.53
N VAL A 238 17.15 17.68 -29.94
CA VAL A 238 18.29 17.86 -29.04
C VAL A 238 19.11 19.04 -29.54
N GLU A 239 19.58 19.87 -28.63
CA GLU A 239 20.48 20.97 -28.96
C GLU A 239 21.77 20.43 -29.61
N ASN A 240 22.20 21.03 -30.73
CA ASN A 240 23.37 20.58 -31.52
C ASN A 240 24.63 20.36 -30.66
N SER A 241 24.86 21.23 -29.67
CA SER A 241 26.00 21.19 -28.75
C SER A 241 26.04 19.94 -27.84
N LEU A 242 24.91 19.25 -27.67
CA LEU A 242 24.74 18.13 -26.74
C LEU A 242 24.84 16.75 -27.40
N HIS A 243 24.70 16.63 -28.72
CA HIS A 243 24.71 15.33 -29.42
C HIS A 243 25.98 14.50 -29.23
N LEU A 244 27.12 15.16 -29.01
CA LEU A 244 28.42 14.52 -28.80
C LEU A 244 28.78 14.36 -27.32
N ARG A 245 27.82 14.60 -26.41
CA ARG A 245 28.04 14.51 -24.96
C ARG A 245 27.54 13.18 -24.39
N PRO A 246 28.12 12.68 -23.29
CA PRO A 246 27.67 11.45 -22.62
C PRO A 246 26.18 11.45 -22.25
N TYR A 247 25.62 12.63 -21.96
CA TYR A 247 24.21 12.82 -21.64
C TYR A 247 23.27 12.40 -22.78
N HIS A 248 23.67 12.65 -24.03
CA HIS A 248 22.90 12.22 -25.20
C HIS A 248 22.89 10.69 -25.32
N THR A 249 23.99 10.02 -24.99
CA THR A 249 24.04 8.55 -24.93
C THR A 249 23.08 7.98 -23.89
N ALA A 250 23.01 8.57 -22.70
CA ALA A 250 22.08 8.16 -21.65
C ALA A 250 20.61 8.33 -22.08
N LEU A 251 20.28 9.45 -22.72
CA LEU A 251 18.96 9.69 -23.31
C LEU A 251 18.59 8.62 -24.33
N LYS A 252 19.48 8.36 -25.31
CA LYS A 252 19.23 7.37 -26.36
C LYS A 252 19.11 5.96 -25.80
N TYR A 253 19.91 5.61 -24.79
CA TYR A 253 19.79 4.33 -24.10
C TYR A 253 18.40 4.17 -23.47
N ALA A 254 17.93 5.15 -22.68
CA ALA A 254 16.63 5.09 -22.03
C ALA A 254 15.45 5.05 -23.03
N MET A 255 15.53 5.83 -24.12
CA MET A 255 14.56 5.75 -25.21
C MET A 255 14.52 4.35 -25.83
N THR A 256 15.69 3.78 -26.13
CA THR A 256 15.80 2.44 -26.72
C THR A 256 15.23 1.37 -25.80
N THR A 257 15.45 1.47 -24.48
CA THR A 257 14.85 0.56 -23.49
C THR A 257 13.32 0.54 -23.59
N ILE A 258 12.69 1.71 -23.75
CA ILE A 258 11.24 1.83 -23.89
C ILE A 258 10.77 1.29 -25.26
N GLU A 259 11.45 1.66 -26.35
CA GLU A 259 11.09 1.23 -27.72
C GLU A 259 11.20 -0.28 -27.91
N LEU A 260 12.19 -0.93 -27.28
CA LEU A 260 12.36 -2.39 -27.38
C LEU A 260 11.31 -3.18 -26.59
N SER A 261 10.71 -2.56 -25.57
CA SER A 261 9.79 -3.23 -24.65
C SER A 261 8.31 -2.90 -24.93
N THR A 262 8.04 -1.88 -25.76
CA THR A 262 6.70 -1.34 -25.97
C THR A 262 6.50 -0.94 -27.43
N CYS A 263 5.28 -0.49 -27.77
CA CYS A 263 4.99 0.03 -29.11
C CYS A 263 5.35 1.52 -29.29
N ILE A 264 5.84 2.21 -28.26
CA ILE A 264 6.13 3.65 -28.32
C ILE A 264 7.37 3.89 -29.19
N VAL A 265 7.39 5.01 -29.93
CA VAL A 265 8.50 5.40 -30.79
C VAL A 265 8.92 6.84 -30.50
N PHE A 266 10.23 7.07 -30.37
CA PHE A 266 10.82 8.39 -30.25
C PHE A 266 11.35 8.83 -31.62
N GLN A 267 10.78 9.91 -32.15
CA GLN A 267 11.16 10.44 -33.46
C GLN A 267 11.95 11.75 -33.30
N GLU A 268 13.23 11.69 -33.64
CA GLU A 268 14.12 12.85 -33.62
C GLU A 268 13.82 13.78 -34.80
N ILE A 269 13.69 15.08 -34.52
CA ILE A 269 13.50 16.12 -35.53
C ILE A 269 14.85 16.81 -35.77
N ARG A 270 15.36 16.70 -37.00
CA ARG A 270 16.59 17.37 -37.44
C ARG A 270 16.27 18.33 -38.56
N ASP A 271 16.58 19.62 -38.34
CA ASP A 271 16.50 20.71 -39.33
C ASP A 271 15.45 20.52 -40.44
N THR A 272 14.18 20.47 -40.03
CA THR A 272 13.05 20.39 -40.96
C THR A 272 12.47 21.78 -41.21
N VAL A 273 12.03 22.03 -42.45
CA VAL A 273 11.29 23.27 -42.84
C VAL A 273 10.00 23.41 -42.02
N LEU A 274 9.40 22.28 -41.62
CA LEU A 274 8.22 22.21 -40.77
C LEU A 274 8.62 21.79 -39.35
N LYS A 275 8.47 22.69 -38.38
CA LYS A 275 8.63 22.38 -36.96
C LYS A 275 7.32 21.79 -36.43
N PRO A 276 7.33 20.61 -35.79
CA PRO A 276 6.11 20.08 -35.19
C PRO A 276 5.59 21.00 -34.09
N LYS A 277 4.27 21.01 -33.92
CA LYS A 277 3.59 21.87 -32.94
C LYS A 277 3.91 21.47 -31.49
N ASN A 278 4.12 20.16 -31.25
CA ASN A 278 4.36 19.61 -29.92
C ASN A 278 5.60 18.72 -29.96
N LEU A 279 6.62 19.04 -29.16
CA LEU A 279 7.84 18.24 -29.07
C LEU A 279 8.55 18.41 -27.72
N LEU A 280 9.33 17.41 -27.35
CA LEU A 280 10.28 17.48 -26.24
C LEU A 280 11.63 17.99 -26.74
N TRP A 281 12.05 19.18 -26.28
CA TRP A 281 13.31 19.80 -26.68
C TRP A 281 14.34 19.63 -25.56
N PHE A 282 15.38 18.84 -25.82
CA PHE A 282 16.45 18.61 -24.86
C PHE A 282 17.58 19.62 -25.09
N ALA A 283 17.79 20.50 -24.11
CA ALA A 283 18.78 21.58 -24.19
C ALA A 283 19.66 21.64 -22.93
N SER A 284 20.65 22.53 -22.96
CA SER A 284 21.55 22.76 -21.82
C SER A 284 20.83 23.42 -20.65
N GLU A 285 19.80 24.22 -20.95
CA GLU A 285 18.92 24.88 -19.99
C GLU A 285 17.46 24.55 -20.29
N GLY A 286 16.65 24.36 -19.24
CA GLY A 286 15.24 23.98 -19.37
C GLY A 286 14.64 23.56 -18.04
N GLU A 287 13.42 23.00 -18.10
CA GLU A 287 12.79 22.38 -16.94
C GLU A 287 13.60 21.14 -16.50
N GLU A 288 13.74 20.93 -15.19
CA GLU A 288 14.44 19.75 -14.65
C GLU A 288 13.63 18.47 -14.82
N THR A 289 12.30 18.59 -14.79
CA THR A 289 11.36 17.46 -14.88
C THR A 289 10.28 17.79 -15.92
N PRO A 290 9.93 16.86 -16.82
CA PRO A 290 8.82 17.05 -17.73
C PRO A 290 7.46 17.13 -17.01
N GLU A 291 6.44 17.57 -17.76
CA GLU A 291 5.06 17.45 -17.30
C GLU A 291 4.63 15.98 -17.28
N LEU A 292 3.58 15.67 -16.53
CA LEU A 292 3.01 14.32 -16.51
C LEU A 292 2.23 14.08 -17.82
N GLY A 293 2.92 13.50 -18.79
CA GLY A 293 2.37 13.15 -20.09
C GLY A 293 2.53 14.23 -21.16
N PHE A 294 1.71 14.09 -22.19
CA PHE A 294 1.63 15.02 -23.30
C PHE A 294 1.27 16.43 -22.84
N LYS A 295 2.04 17.41 -23.31
CA LYS A 295 1.81 18.85 -23.15
C LYS A 295 1.68 19.46 -24.54
N GLU A 296 0.66 20.28 -24.75
CA GLU A 296 0.53 21.06 -25.98
C GLU A 296 1.64 22.11 -26.06
N GLY A 297 2.25 22.26 -27.24
CA GLY A 297 3.41 23.11 -27.45
C GLY A 297 4.74 22.40 -27.19
N ASN A 298 5.82 23.18 -27.21
CA ASN A 298 7.17 22.66 -26.97
C ASN A 298 7.47 22.69 -25.47
N GLN A 299 8.01 21.60 -24.96
CA GLN A 299 8.56 21.53 -23.61
C GLN A 299 10.09 21.43 -23.70
N THR A 300 10.78 22.42 -23.14
CA THR A 300 12.24 22.42 -23.07
C THR A 300 12.69 21.82 -21.75
N ILE A 301 13.49 20.75 -21.83
CA ILE A 301 14.00 19.98 -20.70
C ILE A 301 15.52 20.10 -20.65
N SER A 302 16.07 20.35 -19.47
CA SER A 302 17.51 20.32 -19.23
C SER A 302 18.00 18.88 -19.33
N LEU A 303 18.74 18.55 -20.40
CA LEU A 303 19.29 17.21 -20.60
C LEU A 303 20.33 16.86 -19.53
N ILE A 304 21.09 17.85 -19.07
CA ILE A 304 22.09 17.69 -18.02
C ILE A 304 21.37 17.29 -16.72
N SER A 305 20.39 18.08 -16.28
CA SER A 305 19.63 17.79 -15.06
C SER A 305 18.96 16.41 -15.12
N MET A 306 18.39 16.06 -16.28
CA MET A 306 17.70 14.78 -16.50
C MET A 306 18.64 13.56 -16.47
N THR A 307 19.92 13.73 -16.77
CA THR A 307 20.88 12.61 -16.89
C THR A 307 21.81 12.48 -15.69
N THR A 308 22.17 13.60 -15.04
CA THR A 308 23.02 13.55 -13.85
C THR A 308 22.22 13.28 -12.58
N GLY A 309 20.97 13.73 -12.52
CA GLY A 309 20.12 13.60 -11.33
C GLY A 309 20.82 14.05 -10.04
N ALA A 310 20.45 13.44 -8.91
CA ALA A 310 21.22 13.53 -7.67
C ALA A 310 22.45 12.58 -7.73
N PRO A 311 23.56 12.87 -7.03
CA PRO A 311 24.75 12.02 -7.03
C PRO A 311 24.41 10.54 -6.79
N GLY A 312 24.94 9.63 -7.62
CA GLY A 312 24.69 8.19 -7.52
C GLY A 312 23.44 7.66 -8.22
N HIS A 313 22.73 8.47 -9.02
CA HIS A 313 21.49 8.08 -9.67
C HIS A 313 21.66 7.90 -11.18
N THR A 314 21.51 6.66 -11.65
CA THR A 314 21.65 6.30 -13.08
C THR A 314 20.31 6.13 -13.80
N ALA A 315 19.21 6.03 -13.05
CA ALA A 315 17.88 5.73 -13.58
C ALA A 315 17.01 6.96 -13.89
N HIS A 316 17.51 8.17 -13.57
CA HIS A 316 16.72 9.39 -13.61
C HIS A 316 16.15 9.69 -15.01
N THR A 317 16.95 9.44 -16.05
CA THR A 317 16.55 9.61 -17.46
C THR A 317 15.36 8.73 -17.82
N LEU A 318 15.37 7.45 -17.45
CA LEU A 318 14.26 6.52 -17.73
C LEU A 318 13.00 6.94 -16.96
N ASN A 319 13.14 7.25 -15.67
CA ASN A 319 12.05 7.72 -14.82
C ASN A 319 11.35 8.96 -15.41
N LEU A 320 12.13 9.97 -15.84
CA LEU A 320 11.59 11.21 -16.40
C LEU A 320 11.00 11.01 -17.80
N LEU A 321 11.55 10.11 -18.63
CA LEU A 321 10.89 9.75 -19.90
C LEU A 321 9.54 9.06 -19.65
N LEU A 322 9.44 8.17 -18.66
CA LEU A 322 8.16 7.55 -18.28
C LEU A 322 7.15 8.60 -17.79
N ARG A 323 7.61 9.61 -17.04
CA ARG A 323 6.80 10.76 -16.67
C ARG A 323 6.30 11.53 -17.89
N ALA A 324 7.17 11.83 -18.86
CA ALA A 324 6.79 12.49 -20.11
C ALA A 324 5.80 11.65 -20.95
N LEU A 325 5.80 10.33 -20.79
CA LEU A 325 4.83 9.42 -21.40
C LEU A 325 3.49 9.34 -20.63
N GLY A 326 3.38 10.01 -19.49
CA GLY A 326 2.17 10.09 -18.69
C GLY A 326 2.14 9.11 -17.52
N VAL A 327 3.19 8.33 -17.29
CA VAL A 327 3.23 7.36 -16.20
C VAL A 327 3.62 8.07 -14.90
N PRO A 328 2.75 8.08 -13.87
CA PRO A 328 3.10 8.60 -12.55
C PRO A 328 4.26 7.84 -11.91
N MET A 329 4.95 8.49 -10.96
CA MET A 329 5.90 7.74 -10.15
C MET A 329 5.17 6.76 -9.24
N MET A 330 5.75 5.57 -9.03
CA MET A 330 5.27 4.63 -8.00
C MET A 330 5.19 5.32 -6.63
N SER A 331 6.11 6.24 -6.34
CA SER A 331 6.13 7.05 -5.12
C SER A 331 5.06 8.16 -5.08
N ASN A 332 4.28 8.38 -6.14
CA ASN A 332 3.09 9.26 -6.10
C ASN A 332 1.80 8.50 -5.73
N ARG A 333 1.84 7.17 -5.55
CA ARG A 333 0.67 6.35 -5.24
C ARG A 333 -0.21 6.89 -4.12
N HIS A 334 -1.52 6.80 -4.32
CA HIS A 334 -2.52 7.18 -3.30
C HIS A 334 -2.32 6.38 -1.99
N ASP A 335 -1.96 5.10 -2.11
CA ASP A 335 -1.67 4.17 -1.01
C ASP A 335 -0.18 4.07 -0.63
N ARG A 336 0.69 4.93 -1.18
CA ARG A 336 2.16 4.83 -0.99
C ARG A 336 2.59 4.84 0.48
N ASP A 337 1.83 5.48 1.36
CA ASP A 337 2.21 5.67 2.77
C ASP A 337 2.18 4.34 3.54
N ASN A 338 1.62 3.28 2.93
CA ASN A 338 1.74 1.92 3.41
C ASN A 338 3.13 1.29 3.15
N TYR A 339 3.93 1.90 2.27
CA TYR A 339 5.19 1.34 1.75
C TYR A 339 6.38 2.27 1.96
N ILE A 340 6.19 3.59 1.82
CA ILE A 340 7.22 4.62 1.98
C ILE A 340 6.73 5.77 2.87
N THR A 341 7.66 6.45 3.53
CA THR A 341 7.47 7.71 4.24
C THR A 341 8.25 8.80 3.53
N VAL A 342 7.61 9.93 3.26
CA VAL A 342 8.27 11.12 2.70
C VAL A 342 8.69 12.05 3.84
N ASN A 343 9.99 12.32 3.96
CA ASN A 343 10.53 13.31 4.88
C ASN A 343 10.55 14.69 4.21
N TRP A 344 9.42 15.39 4.32
CA TRP A 344 9.22 16.71 3.71
C TRP A 344 10.24 17.77 4.13
N LYS A 345 10.87 17.64 5.31
CA LYS A 345 11.90 18.59 5.78
C LYS A 345 13.19 18.52 4.95
N ASN A 346 13.45 17.38 4.32
CA ASN A 346 14.64 17.16 3.50
C ASN A 346 14.38 17.45 2.01
N VAL A 347 13.11 17.62 1.63
CA VAL A 347 12.71 17.98 0.27
C VAL A 347 13.09 19.43 0.04
N GLN A 348 13.71 19.71 -1.11
CA GLN A 348 14.05 21.06 -1.51
C GLN A 348 12.77 21.90 -1.67
N GLU A 349 12.79 23.12 -1.12
CA GLU A 349 11.68 24.06 -1.23
C GLU A 349 11.27 24.28 -2.70
N GLY A 350 9.97 24.14 -2.97
CA GLY A 350 9.39 24.26 -4.31
C GLY A 350 9.39 22.95 -5.13
N LYS A 351 9.95 21.85 -4.61
CA LYS A 351 9.98 20.54 -5.28
C LYS A 351 8.98 19.53 -4.70
N GLU A 352 8.22 19.90 -3.67
CA GLU A 352 7.27 19.05 -2.96
C GLU A 352 6.22 18.44 -3.90
N ARG A 353 5.76 19.24 -4.89
CA ARG A 353 4.79 18.84 -5.91
C ARG A 353 5.16 17.55 -6.66
N TYR A 354 6.44 17.22 -6.77
CA TYR A 354 6.89 15.99 -7.45
C TYR A 354 6.72 14.74 -6.59
N LEU A 355 6.58 14.91 -5.28
CA LEU A 355 6.32 13.85 -4.30
C LEU A 355 4.88 13.88 -3.78
N GLU A 356 3.99 14.73 -4.30
CA GLU A 356 2.58 14.72 -3.91
C GLU A 356 1.85 13.46 -4.38
N LYS A 357 0.78 13.07 -3.69
CA LYS A 357 -0.02 11.91 -4.11
C LYS A 357 -0.89 12.27 -5.32
N LEU A 358 -1.06 11.34 -6.25
CA LEU A 358 -2.08 11.47 -7.30
C LEU A 358 -3.34 10.67 -6.92
N PRO A 359 -4.50 10.94 -7.56
CA PRO A 359 -5.74 10.19 -7.34
C PRO A 359 -5.62 8.73 -7.81
N GLU A 360 -6.45 7.86 -7.24
CA GLU A 360 -6.55 6.42 -7.60
C GLU A 360 -6.69 6.18 -9.11
N ALA A 361 -7.41 7.08 -9.81
CA ALA A 361 -7.56 7.09 -11.27
C ALA A 361 -6.24 7.15 -12.07
N ALA A 362 -5.11 7.47 -11.44
CA ALA A 362 -3.80 7.45 -12.07
C ALA A 362 -3.14 6.05 -12.08
N TRP A 363 -3.75 5.03 -11.46
CA TRP A 363 -3.28 3.65 -11.46
C TRP A 363 -4.27 2.72 -12.14
N LEU A 364 -3.74 1.77 -12.92
CA LEU A 364 -4.54 0.74 -13.58
C LEU A 364 -4.97 -0.33 -12.57
N CYS A 365 -6.13 -0.93 -12.82
CA CYS A 365 -6.68 -2.04 -12.05
C CYS A 365 -6.62 -3.33 -12.86
N ASP A 366 -6.50 -4.46 -12.18
CA ASP A 366 -6.76 -5.77 -12.79
C ASP A 366 -8.27 -5.97 -13.02
N GLN A 367 -8.62 -6.99 -13.81
CA GLN A 367 -10.01 -7.26 -14.19
C GLN A 367 -10.95 -7.55 -13.01
N ASP A 368 -10.41 -7.93 -11.85
CA ASP A 368 -11.18 -8.25 -10.64
C ASP A 368 -11.29 -7.03 -9.70
N SER A 369 -10.98 -5.81 -10.18
CA SER A 369 -10.88 -4.57 -9.39
C SER A 369 -9.76 -4.60 -8.34
N GLY A 370 -8.78 -5.49 -8.51
CA GLY A 370 -7.57 -5.55 -7.73
C GLY A 370 -6.58 -4.46 -8.15
N HIS A 371 -6.02 -3.76 -7.16
CA HIS A 371 -4.98 -2.78 -7.41
C HIS A 371 -3.68 -3.48 -7.83
N VAL A 372 -2.99 -2.91 -8.83
CA VAL A 372 -1.59 -3.27 -9.11
C VAL A 372 -0.79 -3.15 -7.81
N PRO A 373 -0.01 -4.16 -7.39
CA PRO A 373 0.81 -4.08 -6.18
C PRO A 373 1.84 -2.95 -6.25
N TYR A 374 2.19 -2.37 -5.11
CA TYR A 374 3.29 -1.41 -5.04
C TYR A 374 4.62 -2.10 -5.34
N SER A 375 5.43 -1.55 -6.24
CA SER A 375 6.70 -2.15 -6.66
C SER A 375 7.89 -1.20 -6.43
N PHE A 376 8.78 -1.58 -5.51
CA PHE A 376 10.07 -0.91 -5.30
C PHE A 376 11.03 -1.09 -6.48
N GLU A 377 10.76 -2.06 -7.36
CA GLU A 377 11.58 -2.35 -8.53
C GLU A 377 11.13 -1.60 -9.79
N SER A 378 10.01 -0.87 -9.74
CA SER A 378 9.54 -0.06 -10.86
C SER A 378 10.57 1.03 -11.21
N ALA A 379 10.81 1.23 -12.50
CA ALA A 379 11.63 2.33 -13.01
C ALA A 379 11.04 3.71 -12.65
N THR A 380 9.75 3.76 -12.32
CA THR A 380 9.07 4.98 -11.90
C THR A 380 9.22 5.27 -10.41
N HIS A 381 9.81 4.38 -9.60
CA HIS A 381 9.99 4.61 -8.17
C HIS A 381 11.01 5.72 -7.88
N ALA A 382 10.73 6.59 -6.92
CA ALA A 382 11.66 7.63 -6.48
C ALA A 382 12.85 7.00 -5.73
N PRO A 383 14.09 7.44 -5.97
CA PRO A 383 15.20 7.06 -5.10
C PRO A 383 15.11 7.73 -3.73
N ALA A 384 15.96 7.27 -2.80
CA ALA A 384 15.95 7.72 -1.40
C ALA A 384 16.16 9.22 -1.22
N ASN A 385 16.93 9.87 -2.09
CA ASN A 385 17.24 11.30 -2.03
C ASN A 385 16.53 12.09 -3.14
N PHE A 386 15.42 11.60 -3.68
CA PHE A 386 14.70 12.32 -4.73
C PHE A 386 14.31 13.73 -4.30
N MET A 387 14.71 14.74 -5.09
CA MET A 387 14.45 16.16 -4.82
C MET A 387 14.96 16.64 -3.45
N CYS A 388 16.09 16.11 -2.98
CA CYS A 388 16.76 16.56 -1.76
C CYS A 388 17.29 17.99 -1.86
N GLY A 389 17.21 18.74 -0.76
CA GLY A 389 17.85 20.07 -0.67
C GLY A 389 19.37 19.99 -0.46
N ASP A 390 19.80 19.29 0.60
CA ASP A 390 21.22 19.15 0.98
C ASP A 390 21.86 17.87 0.41
N CYS A 391 21.06 16.84 0.13
CA CYS A 391 21.49 15.57 -0.47
C CYS A 391 22.64 14.85 0.26
N SER A 392 22.93 15.21 1.52
CA SER A 392 23.89 14.50 2.35
C SER A 392 23.44 13.06 2.58
N LEU A 393 24.41 12.16 2.84
CA LEU A 393 24.17 10.71 2.96
C LEU A 393 23.11 10.33 4.02
N THR A 394 22.80 11.22 4.95
CA THR A 394 21.80 11.01 6.01
C THR A 394 20.48 11.75 5.75
N ALA A 395 20.42 12.65 4.76
CA ALA A 395 19.28 13.50 4.46
C ALA A 395 18.40 12.92 3.33
N HIS A 396 17.92 11.69 3.49
CA HIS A 396 16.98 11.07 2.56
C HIS A 396 15.61 11.76 2.62
N THR A 397 14.94 11.84 1.47
CA THR A 397 13.59 12.37 1.30
C THR A 397 12.55 11.27 1.27
N VAL A 398 12.90 10.07 0.80
CA VAL A 398 12.00 8.92 0.68
C VAL A 398 12.59 7.75 1.47
N HIS A 399 11.81 7.21 2.40
CA HIS A 399 12.22 6.09 3.26
C HIS A 399 11.24 4.92 3.10
N PRO A 400 11.69 3.69 2.80
CA PRO A 400 10.81 2.54 2.89
C PRO A 400 10.38 2.31 4.34
N VAL A 401 9.08 2.10 4.56
CA VAL A 401 8.50 1.83 5.89
C VAL A 401 9.04 0.52 6.47
N GLN A 402 9.36 -0.44 5.60
CA GLN A 402 10.00 -1.70 5.94
C GLN A 402 11.26 -1.83 5.09
N ASP A 403 12.41 -1.50 5.67
CA ASP A 403 13.71 -1.65 5.01
C ASP A 403 14.64 -2.51 5.85
N HIS A 404 14.91 -3.72 5.39
CA HIS A 404 15.85 -4.62 6.06
C HIS A 404 17.25 -4.34 5.50
N LEU A 405 18.18 -3.96 6.36
CA LEU A 405 19.59 -3.69 6.02
C LEU A 405 19.77 -2.71 4.84
N TRP A 406 18.90 -1.71 4.73
CA TRP A 406 18.95 -0.68 3.67
C TRP A 406 18.80 -1.22 2.24
N GLN A 407 18.38 -2.48 2.04
CA GLN A 407 18.29 -3.09 0.73
C GLN A 407 17.38 -2.29 -0.21
N ARG A 408 16.20 -1.89 0.27
CA ARG A 408 15.24 -1.13 -0.53
C ARG A 408 15.71 0.29 -0.74
N THR A 409 16.26 0.93 0.29
CA THR A 409 16.83 2.28 0.17
C THR A 409 17.92 2.32 -0.90
N LEU A 410 18.76 1.27 -1.01
CA LEU A 410 19.84 1.19 -1.98
C LEU A 410 19.40 0.78 -3.39
N SER A 411 18.28 0.05 -3.52
CA SER A 411 17.82 -0.45 -4.83
C SER A 411 16.78 0.42 -5.51
N MET A 412 15.91 1.09 -4.73
CA MET A 412 14.75 1.80 -5.28
C MET A 412 15.18 3.02 -6.10
N GLY A 413 14.56 3.23 -7.25
CA GLY A 413 14.88 4.37 -8.12
C GLY A 413 16.27 4.34 -8.77
N HIS A 414 16.93 3.17 -8.82
CA HIS A 414 18.22 2.96 -9.50
C HIS A 414 18.14 2.00 -10.71
N ARG A 415 16.92 1.66 -11.16
CA ARG A 415 16.67 0.73 -12.29
C ARG A 415 16.85 1.40 -13.65
N THR A 416 17.66 0.82 -14.53
CA THR A 416 17.90 1.31 -15.91
C THR A 416 17.13 0.52 -16.96
N ASP A 417 16.34 -0.46 -16.52
CA ASP A 417 15.43 -1.31 -17.27
C ASP A 417 13.98 -1.15 -16.76
N LEU A 418 13.00 -1.50 -17.59
CA LEU A 418 11.59 -1.47 -17.21
C LEU A 418 11.21 -2.73 -16.43
N ALA A 419 10.53 -2.57 -15.29
CA ALA A 419 9.92 -3.70 -14.61
C ALA A 419 8.71 -4.22 -15.41
N PRO A 420 8.27 -5.48 -15.21
CA PRO A 420 7.10 -6.02 -15.89
C PRO A 420 5.85 -5.15 -15.75
N CYS A 421 5.63 -4.55 -14.56
CA CYS A 421 4.52 -3.63 -14.32
C CYS A 421 4.61 -2.33 -15.12
N ASP A 422 5.82 -1.83 -15.38
CA ASP A 422 6.03 -0.61 -16.17
C ASP A 422 5.70 -0.88 -17.65
N ILE A 423 6.16 -2.03 -18.16
CA ILE A 423 5.89 -2.48 -19.54
C ILE A 423 4.39 -2.66 -19.75
N GLU A 424 3.71 -3.36 -18.84
CA GLU A 424 2.28 -3.61 -18.93
C GLU A 424 1.49 -2.31 -18.90
N THR A 425 1.85 -1.39 -17.99
CA THR A 425 1.23 -0.06 -17.89
C THR A 425 1.34 0.71 -19.21
N LEU A 426 2.55 0.80 -19.79
CA LEU A 426 2.76 1.49 -21.07
C LEU A 426 1.96 0.84 -22.21
N ASN A 427 1.96 -0.48 -22.29
CA ASN A 427 1.26 -1.21 -23.34
C ASN A 427 -0.24 -0.95 -23.28
N ILE A 428 -0.84 -0.82 -22.11
CA ILE A 428 -2.27 -0.53 -21.96
C ILE A 428 -2.59 0.91 -22.29
N LEU A 429 -1.82 1.86 -21.74
CA LEU A 429 -2.01 3.27 -22.02
C LEU A 429 -1.91 3.56 -23.52
N TYR A 430 -0.92 2.97 -24.20
CA TYR A 430 -0.63 3.26 -25.60
C TYR A 430 -1.22 2.30 -26.62
N ASN A 431 -1.94 1.23 -26.21
CA ASN A 431 -2.47 0.22 -27.14
C ASN A 431 -3.25 0.85 -28.30
N LYS A 432 -4.27 1.65 -27.97
CA LYS A 432 -5.13 2.29 -28.97
C LYS A 432 -4.35 3.25 -29.87
N HIS A 433 -3.47 4.07 -29.29
CA HIS A 433 -2.65 5.01 -30.04
C HIS A 433 -1.70 4.28 -31.02
N CYS A 434 -1.08 3.20 -30.59
CA CYS A 434 -0.21 2.41 -31.45
C CYS A 434 -1.00 1.70 -32.55
N GLN A 435 -2.20 1.18 -32.26
CA GLN A 435 -3.10 0.61 -33.27
C GLN A 435 -3.49 1.67 -34.32
N ASP A 436 -3.88 2.88 -33.89
CA ASP A 436 -4.20 3.98 -34.80
C ASP A 436 -3.02 4.29 -35.73
N ARG A 437 -1.78 4.24 -35.22
CA ARG A 437 -0.56 4.39 -36.03
C ARG A 437 -0.39 3.29 -37.07
N TYR A 438 -0.66 2.04 -36.72
CA TYR A 438 -0.59 0.93 -37.68
C TYR A 438 -1.66 1.05 -38.76
N MET A 439 -2.88 1.44 -38.38
CA MET A 439 -3.98 1.62 -39.33
C MET A 439 -3.75 2.81 -40.27
N ALA A 440 -3.17 3.92 -39.78
CA ALA A 440 -2.85 5.08 -40.61
C ALA A 440 -1.71 4.85 -41.62
N LYS A 441 -0.96 3.75 -41.50
CA LYS A 441 0.09 3.36 -42.46
C LYS A 441 -0.43 2.50 -43.61
N ASN A 442 -1.61 1.91 -43.46
CA ASN A 442 -2.32 1.13 -44.48
C ASN A 442 -3.34 2.04 -45.17
#